data_AF-A0A1F6P2L5-F1
#
_entry.id   AF-A0A1F6P2L5-F1
#
_cell.length_a   1.000
_cell.length_b   1.000
_cell.length_c   1.000
_cell.angle_alpha   90.00
_cell.angle_beta   90.00
_cell.angle_gamma   90.00
#
_symmetry.space_group_name_H-M   'P 1'
#
loop_
_entity.id
_entity.type
_entity.pdbx_description
1 polymer ?
#
loop_
_entity_poly.entity_id
_entity_poly.type
_entity_poly.pdbx_seq_one_letter_code
_entity_poly.pdbx_strand_id
1 'polypeptide(L)'
;MEQKAKRFVYWTPRILSIVFILFLALFSLDVFDGNYGFWGTVLALFMHNIPVFILSIILWISWKREIVGGIAFILAGLLYTGLTLSNVIKTGFEWYYLAWIVQISGIAFFIGILFLVGWFKKKDTDSPPSEPPAVI
;
A
#
# COMPACT_ATOMS: atom_id res chain seq x y z
N MET A 1 -8.29 -16.91 22.38
CA MET A 1 -7.52 -15.71 21.97
C MET A 1 -7.00 -15.80 20.54
N GLU A 2 -6.60 -16.98 20.05
CA GLU A 2 -6.16 -17.20 18.66
C GLU A 2 -7.12 -16.69 17.57
N GLN A 3 -8.44 -16.92 17.70
CA GLN A 3 -9.39 -16.49 16.65
C GLN A 3 -9.47 -14.96 16.50
N LYS A 4 -9.41 -14.20 17.61
CA LYS A 4 -9.35 -12.73 17.55
C LYS A 4 -8.04 -12.26 16.88
N ALA A 5 -6.92 -12.91 17.20
CA ALA A 5 -5.62 -12.58 16.58
C ALA A 5 -5.60 -12.88 15.07
N LYS A 6 -6.16 -14.02 14.64
CA LYS A 6 -6.30 -14.36 13.20
C LYS A 6 -7.17 -13.33 12.47
N ARG A 7 -8.29 -12.92 13.07
CA ARG A 7 -9.15 -11.86 12.51
C ARG A 7 -8.45 -10.50 12.47
N PHE A 8 -7.66 -10.16 13.49
CA PHE A 8 -6.90 -8.91 13.51
C PHE A 8 -5.86 -8.86 12.39
N VAL A 9 -5.02 -9.90 12.24
CA VAL A 9 -4.00 -9.96 11.18
C VAL A 9 -4.62 -9.89 9.78
N TYR A 10 -5.84 -10.41 9.60
CA TYR A 10 -6.57 -10.28 8.34
C TYR A 10 -7.10 -8.85 8.12
N TRP A 11 -7.78 -8.24 9.09
CA TRP A 11 -8.45 -6.95 8.88
C TRP A 11 -7.51 -5.74 8.93
N THR A 12 -6.45 -5.78 9.73
CA THR A 12 -5.51 -4.67 9.92
C THR A 12 -4.89 -4.16 8.61
N PRO A 13 -4.26 -4.99 7.75
CA PRO A 13 -3.67 -4.49 6.50
C PRO A 13 -4.71 -3.83 5.59
N ARG A 14 -5.94 -4.36 5.55
CA ARG A 14 -7.03 -3.86 4.69
C ARG A 14 -7.55 -2.50 5.15
N ILE A 15 -7.84 -2.37 6.44
CA ILE A 15 -8.27 -1.09 7.02
C ILE A 15 -7.18 -0.04 6.82
N LEU A 16 -5.92 -0.41 7.06
CA LEU A 16 -4.80 0.51 6.90
C LEU A 16 -4.59 0.92 5.44
N SER A 17 -4.77 0.01 4.48
CA SER A 17 -4.79 0.35 3.05
C SER A 17 -5.89 1.33 2.70
N ILE A 18 -7.12 1.14 3.20
CA ILE A 18 -8.23 2.06 2.94
C ILE A 18 -7.90 3.45 3.46
N VAL A 19 -7.43 3.55 4.71
CA VAL A 19 -7.03 4.83 5.31
C VAL A 19 -5.91 5.49 4.52
N PHE A 20 -4.90 4.71 4.11
CA PHE A 20 -3.78 5.23 3.31
C PHE A 20 -4.21 5.71 1.92
N ILE A 21 -5.09 4.98 1.24
CA ILE A 21 -5.64 5.37 -0.07
C ILE A 21 -6.47 6.66 0.06
N LEU A 22 -7.29 6.79 1.10
CA LEU A 22 -8.05 8.00 1.36
C LEU A 22 -7.13 9.19 1.69
N PHE A 23 -6.08 8.96 2.47
CA PHE A 23 -5.05 9.97 2.72
C PHE A 23 -4.40 10.43 1.41
N LEU A 24 -4.04 9.50 0.52
CA LEU A 24 -3.47 9.86 -0.78
C LEU A 24 -4.45 10.65 -1.66
N ALA A 25 -5.75 10.36 -1.58
CA ALA A 25 -6.77 11.11 -2.32
C ALA A 25 -6.87 12.58 -1.88
N LEU A 26 -6.50 12.92 -0.65
CA LEU A 26 -6.50 14.30 -0.17
C LEU A 26 -5.50 15.18 -0.95
N PHE A 27 -4.40 14.61 -1.46
CA PHE A 27 -3.44 15.36 -2.28
C PHE A 27 -4.05 15.85 -3.60
N SER A 28 -5.11 15.21 -4.09
CA SER A 28 -5.80 15.68 -5.30
C SER A 28 -6.55 17.01 -5.10
N LEU A 29 -6.81 17.40 -3.85
CA LEU A 29 -7.51 18.65 -3.54
C LEU A 29 -6.66 19.89 -3.87
N ASP A 30 -5.34 19.74 -4.04
CA ASP A 30 -4.44 20.82 -4.49
C ASP A 30 -4.82 21.38 -5.87
N VAL A 31 -5.58 20.62 -6.67
CA VAL A 31 -6.13 21.08 -7.96
C VAL A 31 -7.04 22.29 -7.82
N PHE A 32 -7.70 22.47 -6.67
CA PHE A 32 -8.60 23.61 -6.44
C PHE A 32 -7.87 24.95 -6.29
N ASP A 33 -6.57 24.93 -5.96
CA ASP A 33 -5.75 26.14 -5.95
C ASP A 33 -5.32 26.58 -7.37
N GLY A 34 -5.55 25.72 -8.37
CA GLY A 34 -5.34 26.05 -9.78
C GLY A 34 -6.48 26.85 -10.39
N ASN A 35 -6.16 27.87 -11.20
CA ASN A 35 -7.11 28.65 -11.99
C ASN A 35 -7.65 27.88 -13.21
N TYR A 36 -8.15 26.65 -12.99
CA TYR A 36 -8.79 25.85 -14.03
C TYR A 36 -10.29 26.19 -14.12
N GLY A 37 -10.85 26.18 -15.32
CA GLY A 37 -12.31 26.17 -15.49
C GLY A 37 -12.91 24.82 -15.05
N PHE A 38 -14.24 24.73 -14.91
CA PHE A 38 -14.94 23.54 -14.38
C PHE A 38 -14.44 22.20 -14.97
N TRP A 39 -14.41 22.08 -16.29
CA TRP A 39 -13.95 20.84 -16.96
C TRP A 39 -12.45 20.57 -16.76
N GLY A 40 -11.65 21.63 -16.63
CA GLY A 40 -10.23 21.52 -16.31
C GLY A 40 -10.00 20.95 -14.91
N THR A 41 -10.75 21.44 -13.92
CA THR A 41 -10.73 20.93 -12.54
C THR A 41 -11.14 19.47 -12.48
N VAL A 42 -12.21 19.07 -13.17
CA VAL A 42 -12.66 17.66 -13.22
C VAL A 42 -11.59 16.75 -13.80
N LEU A 43 -10.97 17.14 -14.93
CA LEU A 43 -9.90 16.37 -15.56
C LEU A 43 -8.65 16.29 -14.66
N ALA A 44 -8.25 17.41 -14.06
CA ALA A 44 -7.10 17.47 -13.16
C ALA A 44 -7.32 16.63 -11.88
N LEU A 45 -8.53 16.63 -11.30
CA LEU A 45 -8.87 15.75 -10.18
C LEU A 45 -8.78 14.27 -10.57
N PHE A 46 -9.23 13.90 -11.77
CA PHE A 46 -9.14 12.53 -12.26
C PHE A 46 -7.67 12.11 -12.44
N MET A 47 -6.83 12.97 -13.03
CA MET A 47 -5.41 12.70 -13.23
C MET A 47 -4.64 12.59 -11.91
N HIS A 48 -4.88 13.48 -10.94
CA HIS A 48 -4.21 13.41 -9.63
C HIS A 48 -4.61 12.17 -8.82
N ASN A 49 -5.79 11.60 -9.06
CA ASN A 49 -6.26 10.38 -8.39
C ASN A 49 -5.89 9.08 -9.13
N ILE A 50 -5.12 9.12 -10.22
CA ILE A 50 -4.62 7.90 -10.88
C ILE A 50 -3.92 6.94 -9.88
N PRO A 51 -3.00 7.41 -9.00
CA PRO A 51 -2.37 6.54 -8.01
C PRO A 51 -3.39 5.90 -7.05
N VAL A 52 -4.40 6.66 -6.65
CA VAL A 52 -5.50 6.22 -5.76
C VAL A 52 -6.32 5.11 -6.42
N PHE A 53 -6.67 5.25 -7.70
CA PHE A 53 -7.42 4.24 -8.44
C PHE A 53 -6.61 2.94 -8.59
N ILE A 54 -5.32 3.05 -8.93
CA ILE A 54 -4.44 1.89 -9.05
C ILE A 54 -4.34 1.12 -7.72
N LEU A 55 -4.08 1.83 -6.61
CA LEU A 55 -3.99 1.20 -5.29
C LEU A 55 -5.34 0.63 -4.83
N SER A 56 -6.46 1.25 -5.19
CA SER A 56 -7.80 0.73 -4.91
C SER A 56 -8.06 -0.60 -5.61
N ILE A 57 -7.64 -0.73 -6.88
CA ILE A 57 -7.76 -1.99 -7.63
C ILE A 57 -6.85 -3.07 -7.03
N ILE A 58 -5.62 -2.72 -6.66
CA ILE A 58 -4.70 -3.64 -5.97
C ILE A 58 -5.32 -4.14 -4.67
N LEU A 59 -5.86 -3.23 -3.85
CA LEU A 59 -6.52 -3.57 -2.61
C LEU A 59 -7.72 -4.49 -2.88
N TRP A 60 -8.56 -4.19 -3.88
CA TRP A 60 -9.67 -5.05 -4.31
C TRP A 60 -9.22 -6.49 -4.61
N ILE A 61 -8.15 -6.65 -5.39
CA ILE A 61 -7.58 -7.97 -5.72
C ILE A 61 -6.98 -8.64 -4.47
N SER A 62 -6.36 -7.86 -3.59
CA SER A 62 -5.71 -8.38 -2.38
C SER A 62 -6.68 -9.03 -1.38
N TRP A 63 -7.97 -8.71 -1.44
CA TRP A 63 -8.98 -9.39 -0.62
C TRP A 63 -9.02 -10.90 -0.87
N LYS A 64 -8.84 -11.33 -2.13
CA LYS A 64 -8.75 -12.75 -2.50
C LYS A 64 -7.31 -13.27 -2.49
N ARG A 65 -6.32 -12.42 -2.80
CA ARG A 65 -4.91 -12.80 -2.91
C ARG A 65 -4.00 -11.85 -2.13
N GLU A 66 -3.79 -12.13 -0.86
CA GLU A 66 -3.02 -11.26 0.05
C GLU A 66 -1.58 -10.98 -0.43
N ILE A 67 -0.94 -11.97 -1.06
CA ILE A 67 0.39 -11.80 -1.66
C ILE A 67 0.44 -10.68 -2.71
N VAL A 68 -0.65 -10.48 -3.48
CA VAL A 68 -0.72 -9.40 -4.48
C VAL A 68 -0.68 -8.05 -3.78
N GLY A 69 -1.43 -7.88 -2.68
CA GLY A 69 -1.37 -6.67 -1.86
C GLY A 69 0.03 -6.46 -1.30
N GLY A 70 0.63 -7.49 -0.72
CA GLY A 70 1.96 -7.41 -0.13
C GLY A 70 3.04 -6.96 -1.11
N ILE A 71 3.13 -7.63 -2.26
CA ILE A 71 4.11 -7.29 -3.30
C ILE A 71 3.80 -5.90 -3.90
N ALA A 72 2.54 -5.62 -4.22
CA ALA A 72 2.18 -4.38 -4.90
C ALA A 72 2.39 -3.14 -4.03
N PHE A 73 2.07 -3.17 -2.73
CA PHE A 73 2.33 -2.05 -1.82
C PHE A 73 3.85 -1.83 -1.61
N ILE A 74 4.65 -2.91 -1.56
CA ILE A 74 6.12 -2.77 -1.53
C ILE A 74 6.64 -2.16 -2.82
N LEU A 75 6.21 -2.66 -3.98
CA LEU A 75 6.63 -2.10 -5.27
C LEU A 75 6.20 -0.64 -5.42
N ALA A 76 5.01 -0.27 -4.93
CA ALA A 76 4.55 1.12 -4.94
C ALA A 76 5.46 2.02 -4.08
N GLY A 77 5.84 1.57 -2.88
CA GLY A 77 6.81 2.30 -2.04
C GLY A 77 8.19 2.42 -2.69
N LEU A 78 8.70 1.35 -3.30
CA LEU A 78 9.98 1.38 -4.02
C LEU A 78 9.94 2.33 -5.22
N LEU A 79 8.85 2.30 -6.00
CA LEU A 79 8.64 3.18 -7.14
C LEU A 79 8.63 4.64 -6.69
N TYR A 80 7.86 4.98 -5.65
CA TYR A 80 7.81 6.35 -5.14
C TYR A 80 9.18 6.83 -4.64
N THR A 81 9.90 5.99 -3.91
CA THR A 81 11.27 6.29 -3.45
C THR A 81 12.22 6.51 -4.64
N GLY A 82 12.16 5.66 -5.67
CA GLY A 82 13.00 5.79 -6.87
C GLY A 82 12.72 7.05 -7.67
N LEU A 83 11.44 7.41 -7.83
CA LEU A 83 11.02 8.66 -8.47
C LEU A 83 11.50 9.88 -7.68
N THR A 84 11.34 9.86 -6.36
CA THR A 84 11.77 10.95 -5.47
C THR A 84 13.29 11.10 -5.47
N LEU A 85 14.04 10.00 -5.42
CA LEU A 85 15.50 10.01 -5.48
C LEU A 85 16.00 10.54 -6.84
N SER A 86 15.32 10.17 -7.93
CA SER A 86 15.62 10.70 -9.26
C SER A 86 15.43 12.22 -9.33
N ASN A 87 14.44 12.77 -8.60
CA ASN A 87 14.25 14.20 -8.48
C ASN A 87 15.37 14.84 -7.63
N VAL A 88 15.71 14.26 -6.48
CA VAL A 88 16.82 14.70 -5.62
C VAL A 88 18.13 14.83 -6.39
N ILE A 89 18.45 13.85 -7.24
CA ILE A 89 19.68 13.87 -8.06
C ILE A 89 19.67 15.04 -9.07
N LYS A 90 18.49 15.42 -9.58
CA LYS A 90 18.35 16.49 -10.59
C LYS A 90 18.29 17.88 -9.97
N THR A 91 17.62 18.04 -8.84
CA THR A 91 17.33 19.36 -8.23
C THR A 91 18.22 19.68 -7.04
N GLY A 92 18.98 18.72 -6.52
CA GLY A 92 19.68 18.81 -5.25
C GLY A 92 18.86 18.23 -4.09
N PHE A 93 19.56 17.95 -2.99
CA PHE A 93 19.00 17.34 -1.80
C PHE A 93 18.43 18.38 -0.84
N GLU A 94 17.21 18.09 -0.36
CA GLU A 94 16.47 18.88 0.61
C GLU A 94 15.82 17.96 1.63
N TRP A 95 15.69 18.43 2.87
CA TRP A 95 15.17 17.61 3.98
C TRP A 95 13.74 17.12 3.79
N TYR A 96 12.90 17.88 3.08
CA TYR A 96 11.50 17.50 2.85
C TYR A 96 11.37 16.22 2.01
N TYR A 97 12.35 15.90 1.15
CA TYR A 97 12.34 14.65 0.38
C TYR A 97 12.41 13.42 1.29
N LEU A 98 13.23 13.47 2.34
CA LEU A 98 13.29 12.39 3.34
C LEU A 98 11.96 12.24 4.06
N ALA A 99 11.37 13.36 4.49
CA ALA A 99 10.08 13.34 5.17
C ALA A 99 8.99 12.70 4.29
N TRP A 100 8.94 13.05 3.00
CA TRP A 100 7.98 12.48 2.05
C TRP A 100 8.20 11.00 1.78
N ILE A 101 9.45 10.56 1.60
CA ILE A 101 9.79 9.14 1.44
C ILE A 101 9.36 8.34 2.67
N VAL A 102 9.68 8.82 3.87
CA VAL A 102 9.31 8.13 5.11
C VAL A 102 7.80 8.09 5.28
N GLN A 103 7.10 9.21 5.04
CA GLN A 103 5.65 9.30 5.21
C GLN A 103 4.89 8.41 4.22
N ILE A 104 5.25 8.45 2.92
CA ILE A 104 4.51 7.74 1.86
C ILE A 104 5.03 6.32 1.69
N SER A 105 6.32 6.15 1.40
CA SER A 105 6.89 4.82 1.19
C SER A 105 6.93 4.01 2.49
N GLY A 106 7.19 4.64 3.63
CA GLY A 106 7.20 3.95 4.92
C GLY A 106 5.85 3.33 5.27
N ILE A 107 4.76 4.08 5.09
CA ILE A 107 3.39 3.56 5.30
C ILE A 107 3.08 2.45 4.28
N ALA A 108 3.43 2.64 3.00
CA ALA A 108 3.22 1.63 1.96
C ALA A 108 3.98 0.32 2.27
N PHE A 109 5.24 0.40 2.68
CA PHE A 109 6.04 -0.77 3.09
C PHE A 109 5.43 -1.46 4.30
N PHE A 110 5.00 -0.69 5.30
CA PHE A 110 4.38 -1.25 6.49
C PHE A 110 3.10 -2.03 6.14
N ILE A 111 2.23 -1.49 5.29
CA ILE A 111 1.03 -2.18 4.79
C ILE A 111 1.42 -3.43 3.99
N GLY A 112 2.40 -3.34 3.09
CA GLY A 112 2.84 -4.46 2.27
C GLY A 112 3.39 -5.62 3.12
N ILE A 113 4.21 -5.31 4.12
CA ILE A 113 4.72 -6.29 5.08
C ILE A 113 3.57 -6.97 5.83
N LEU A 114 2.56 -6.23 6.29
CA LEU A 114 1.40 -6.81 6.98
C LEU A 114 0.63 -7.79 6.07
N PHE A 115 0.45 -7.47 4.79
CA PHE A 115 -0.16 -8.39 3.83
C PHE A 115 0.68 -9.66 3.63
N LEU A 116 2.00 -9.54 3.55
CA LEU A 116 2.90 -10.70 3.44
C LEU A 116 2.84 -11.58 4.69
N VAL A 117 2.85 -10.99 5.89
CA VAL A 117 2.71 -11.73 7.15
C VAL A 117 1.37 -12.47 7.21
N GLY A 118 0.27 -11.83 6.78
CA GLY A 118 -1.03 -12.50 6.65
C GLY A 118 -0.99 -13.72 5.74
N TRP A 119 -0.33 -13.58 4.58
CA TRP A 119 -0.20 -14.66 3.61
C TRP A 119 0.63 -15.84 4.12
N PHE A 120 1.75 -15.61 4.81
CA PHE A 120 2.57 -16.69 5.38
C PHE A 120 1.81 -17.47 6.46
N LYS A 121 1.11 -16.77 7.37
CA LYS A 121 0.30 -17.43 8.41
C LYS A 121 -0.83 -18.30 7.86
N LYS A 122 -1.39 -17.92 6.70
CA LYS A 122 -2.41 -18.72 6.02
C LYS A 122 -1.82 -20.02 5.49
N LYS A 123 -0.61 -19.98 4.91
CA LYS A 123 0.09 -21.16 4.39
C LYS A 123 0.41 -22.19 5.48
N ASP A 124 0.87 -21.73 6.65
CA ASP A 124 1.21 -22.64 7.75
C ASP A 124 -0.01 -23.41 8.28
N THR A 125 -1.21 -22.84 8.13
CA THR A 125 -2.47 -23.49 8.56
C THR A 125 -2.97 -24.54 7.55
N ASP A 126 -2.60 -24.42 6.27
CA ASP A 126 -3.00 -25.33 5.19
C ASP A 126 -1.98 -26.46 4.93
N SER A 127 -0.83 -26.45 5.62
CA SER A 127 0.16 -27.53 5.54
C SER A 127 -0.38 -28.81 6.21
N PRO A 128 -0.28 -29.99 5.58
CA PRO A 128 -0.72 -31.23 6.18
C PRO A 128 0.05 -31.49 7.48
N PRO A 129 -0.58 -32.10 8.50
CA PRO A 129 0.12 -32.46 9.73
C PRO A 129 1.36 -33.29 9.36
N SER A 130 2.52 -32.93 9.90
CA SER A 130 3.71 -33.76 9.80
C SER A 130 3.35 -35.17 10.25
N GLU A 131 3.56 -36.16 9.39
CA GLU A 131 3.29 -37.57 9.67
C GLU A 131 3.89 -37.92 11.05
N PRO A 132 3.11 -38.52 11.97
CA PRO A 132 3.64 -38.89 13.27
C PRO A 132 4.86 -39.81 13.06
N PRO A 133 5.91 -39.68 13.91
CA PRO A 133 7.09 -40.53 13.77
C PRO A 133 6.67 -41.99 13.74
N ALA A 134 7.14 -42.71 12.73
CA ALA A 134 6.88 -44.14 12.58
C ALA A 134 7.23 -44.82 13.90
N VAL A 135 6.23 -45.41 14.54
CA VAL A 135 6.44 -46.23 15.73
C VAL A 135 7.13 -47.50 15.24
N ILE A 136 8.45 -47.55 15.39
CA ILE A 136 9.29 -48.73 15.10
C ILE A 136 9.36 -49.58 16.37
#